data_AF-A0A7S1LV16-F1
#
_entry.id   AF-A0A7S1LV16-F1
#
_cell.length_a   1.000
_cell.length_b   1.000
_cell.length_c   1.000
_cell.angle_alpha   90.00
_cell.angle_beta   90.00
_cell.angle_gamma   90.00
#
_symmetry.space_group_name_H-M   'P 1'
#
loop_
_entity.id
_entity.type
_entity.pdbx_description
1 polymer ?
#
loop_
_entity_poly.entity_id
_entity_poly.type
_entity_poly.pdbx_seq_one_letter_code
_entity_poly.pdbx_strand_id
1 'polypeptide(L)'
;AWQRQVERLAGRGFALGPLLDFHESLLEGKAMPDFSPRRSTTNDVVRLAVIPLSRGAGAGAGGSALATLWNGGRPVLPQRMVTHEWGNTFLHLVASIVADGLGRDTYEQLAESLADPPGVQRVRAELRACGALTRTYWVCAFSINQHA
;
A
#
# COMPACT_ATOMS: atom_id res chain seq x y z
N ALA A 1 27.72 -9.11 -2.55
CA ALA A 1 26.39 -9.73 -2.27
C ALA A 1 25.46 -8.76 -1.53
N TRP A 2 25.92 -8.16 -0.43
CA TRP A 2 25.20 -7.16 0.36
C TRP A 2 24.66 -5.96 -0.43
N GLN A 3 25.51 -5.28 -1.21
CA GLN A 3 25.12 -4.08 -1.97
C GLN A 3 23.91 -4.32 -2.90
N ARG A 4 23.93 -5.43 -3.66
CA ARG A 4 22.79 -5.82 -4.50
C ARG A 4 21.50 -6.04 -3.70
N GLN A 5 21.61 -6.55 -2.48
CA GLN A 5 20.45 -6.74 -1.61
C GLN A 5 19.91 -5.40 -1.10
N VAL A 6 20.79 -4.46 -0.75
CA VAL A 6 20.42 -3.10 -0.34
C VAL A 6 19.74 -2.37 -1.50
N GLU A 7 20.33 -2.38 -2.69
CA GLU A 7 19.75 -1.79 -3.91
C GLU A 7 18.38 -2.38 -4.21
N ARG A 8 18.24 -3.71 -4.08
CA ARG A 8 16.97 -4.40 -4.29
C ARG A 8 15.90 -3.97 -3.28
N LEU A 9 16.24 -3.80 -2.01
CA LEU A 9 15.28 -3.38 -0.98
C LEU A 9 14.93 -1.89 -1.11
N ALA A 10 15.91 -1.05 -1.37
CA ALA A 10 15.75 0.38 -1.57
C ALA A 10 14.91 0.69 -2.82
N GLY A 11 15.06 -0.11 -3.89
CA GLY A 11 14.29 0.01 -5.12
C GLY A 11 12.85 -0.53 -5.06
N ARG A 12 12.32 -0.88 -3.88
CA ARG A 12 10.94 -1.37 -3.69
C ARG A 12 10.02 -0.30 -3.10
N GLY A 13 10.23 0.95 -3.46
CA GLY A 13 9.20 1.96 -3.29
C GLY A 13 8.00 1.69 -4.21
N PHE A 14 6.91 2.41 -4.00
CA PHE A 14 5.73 2.37 -4.87
C PHE A 14 5.06 3.75 -4.92
N ALA A 15 4.40 4.08 -6.02
CA ALA A 15 3.65 5.32 -6.14
C ALA A 15 2.34 5.27 -5.32
N LEU A 16 1.87 6.43 -4.87
CA LEU A 16 0.63 6.53 -4.09
C LEU A 16 -0.62 6.07 -4.85
N GLY A 17 -0.66 6.25 -6.18
CA GLY A 17 -1.77 5.78 -7.03
C GLY A 17 -2.10 4.29 -6.86
N PRO A 18 -1.14 3.37 -7.09
CA PRO A 18 -1.33 1.94 -6.86
C PRO A 18 -1.77 1.56 -5.44
N LEU A 19 -1.38 2.33 -4.41
CA LEU A 19 -1.87 2.10 -3.04
C LEU A 19 -3.38 2.39 -2.94
N LEU A 20 -3.87 3.44 -3.60
CA LEU A 20 -5.31 3.73 -3.66
C LEU A 20 -6.06 2.70 -4.49
N ASP A 21 -5.49 2.22 -5.60
CA ASP A 21 -6.08 1.14 -6.40
C ASP A 21 -6.24 -0.14 -5.56
N PHE A 22 -5.20 -0.47 -4.78
CA PHE A 22 -5.24 -1.60 -3.85
C PHE A 22 -6.27 -1.40 -2.75
N HIS A 23 -6.30 -0.23 -2.11
CA HIS A 23 -7.27 0.09 -1.05
C HIS A 23 -8.72 0.01 -1.56
N GLU A 24 -8.98 0.53 -2.76
CA GLU A 24 -10.29 0.39 -3.42
C GLU A 24 -10.65 -1.07 -3.68
N SER A 25 -9.71 -1.90 -4.14
CA SER A 25 -9.94 -3.34 -4.33
C SER A 25 -10.28 -4.09 -3.03
N LEU A 26 -9.83 -3.59 -1.87
CA LEU A 26 -10.22 -4.11 -0.56
C LEU A 26 -11.65 -3.70 -0.22
N LEU A 27 -12.01 -2.43 -0.44
CA LEU A 27 -13.38 -1.93 -0.22
C LEU A 27 -14.42 -2.64 -1.09
N GLU A 28 -14.04 -3.02 -2.30
CA GLU A 28 -14.89 -3.77 -3.24
C GLU A 28 -14.94 -5.29 -2.92
N GLY A 29 -14.21 -5.76 -1.91
CA GLY A 29 -14.14 -7.18 -1.55
C GLY A 29 -13.39 -8.06 -2.57
N LYS A 30 -12.72 -7.47 -3.57
CA LYS A 30 -11.99 -8.20 -4.62
C LYS A 30 -10.70 -8.81 -4.09
N ALA A 31 -9.95 -8.05 -3.30
CA ALA A 31 -8.66 -8.47 -2.74
C ALA A 31 -8.80 -9.20 -1.39
N MET A 32 -9.81 -8.83 -0.61
CA MET A 32 -10.14 -9.44 0.69
C MET A 32 -11.64 -9.28 0.94
N PRO A 33 -12.46 -10.34 0.74
CA PRO A 33 -13.93 -10.24 0.80
C PRO A 33 -14.50 -9.66 2.10
N ASP A 34 -13.92 -10.04 3.25
CA ASP A 34 -14.38 -9.60 4.58
C ASP A 34 -13.62 -8.37 5.10
N PHE A 35 -13.03 -7.57 4.23
CA PHE A 35 -12.32 -6.36 4.63
C PHE A 35 -13.27 -5.36 5.30
N SER A 36 -12.90 -4.92 6.50
CA SER A 36 -13.62 -3.90 7.25
C SER A 36 -12.69 -2.72 7.51
N PRO A 37 -12.91 -1.54 6.90
CA PRO A 37 -12.00 -0.39 7.00
C PRO A 37 -11.72 0.05 8.43
N ARG A 38 -12.66 -0.17 9.35
CA ARG A 38 -12.56 0.27 10.76
C ARG A 38 -12.00 -0.81 11.69
N ARG A 39 -11.82 -2.05 11.22
CA ARG A 39 -11.45 -3.20 12.07
C ARG A 39 -10.27 -3.99 11.55
N SER A 40 -10.16 -4.16 10.24
CA SER A 40 -9.08 -4.94 9.63
C SER A 40 -7.73 -4.26 9.86
N THR A 41 -6.84 -4.99 10.51
CA THR A 41 -5.50 -4.51 10.84
C THR A 41 -4.57 -4.62 9.64
N THR A 42 -3.42 -3.96 9.71
CA THR A 42 -2.37 -4.11 8.68
C THR A 42 -1.91 -5.57 8.57
N ASN A 43 -1.87 -6.29 9.70
CA ASN A 43 -1.57 -7.71 9.73
C ASN A 43 -2.61 -8.56 8.97
N ASP A 44 -3.90 -8.28 9.15
CA ASP A 44 -4.97 -8.99 8.43
C ASP A 44 -4.85 -8.78 6.93
N VAL A 45 -4.68 -7.51 6.51
CA VAL A 45 -4.53 -7.15 5.09
C VAL A 45 -3.29 -7.79 4.48
N VAL A 46 -2.17 -7.88 5.22
CA VAL A 46 -0.99 -8.56 4.70
C VAL A 46 -1.24 -10.05 4.48
N ARG A 47 -1.84 -10.73 5.45
CA ARG A 47 -2.08 -12.18 5.37
C ARG A 47 -3.16 -12.57 4.36
N LEU A 48 -4.20 -11.75 4.26
CA LEU A 48 -5.42 -12.08 3.51
C LEU A 48 -5.47 -11.44 2.12
N ALA A 49 -4.68 -10.40 1.85
CA ALA A 49 -4.62 -9.76 0.53
C ALA A 49 -3.19 -9.71 -0.05
N VAL A 50 -2.22 -9.14 0.68
CA VAL A 50 -0.87 -8.91 0.13
C VAL A 50 -0.18 -10.22 -0.24
N ILE A 51 -0.14 -11.19 0.68
CA ILE A 51 0.48 -12.50 0.43
C ILE A 51 -0.23 -13.24 -0.71
N PRO A 52 -1.56 -13.40 -0.74
CA PRO A 52 -2.25 -14.02 -1.87
C PRO A 52 -1.98 -13.35 -3.22
N LEU A 53 -2.06 -12.01 -3.28
CA LEU A 53 -1.86 -11.26 -4.52
C LEU A 53 -0.42 -11.26 -5.02
N SER A 54 0.56 -11.42 -4.12
CA SER A 54 1.98 -11.39 -4.49
C SER A 54 2.65 -12.77 -4.60
N ARG A 55 1.85 -13.84 -4.57
CA ARG A 55 2.32 -15.21 -4.78
C ARG A 55 2.69 -15.45 -6.25
N GLY A 56 3.77 -16.18 -6.49
CA GLY A 56 4.16 -16.60 -7.83
C GLY A 56 3.17 -17.60 -8.43
N ALA A 57 3.09 -17.64 -9.77
CA ALA A 57 2.27 -18.61 -10.47
C ALA A 57 2.92 -20.00 -10.40
N GLY A 58 2.22 -20.99 -9.83
CA GLY A 58 2.63 -22.39 -9.78
C GLY A 58 2.75 -22.96 -8.36
N ALA A 59 2.53 -24.27 -8.22
CA ALA A 59 2.71 -24.97 -6.96
C ALA A 59 4.20 -24.92 -6.55
N GLY A 60 4.51 -24.36 -5.38
CA GLY A 60 5.88 -24.19 -4.89
C GLY A 60 6.62 -22.97 -5.45
N ALA A 61 5.98 -22.16 -6.30
CA ALA A 61 6.51 -20.84 -6.62
C ALA A 61 6.43 -19.98 -5.35
N GLY A 62 7.57 -19.46 -4.89
CA GLY A 62 7.60 -18.49 -3.79
C GLY A 62 6.82 -17.21 -4.14
N GLY A 63 6.98 -16.16 -3.33
CA GLY A 63 6.35 -14.88 -3.61
C GLY A 63 7.33 -13.75 -3.91
N SER A 64 6.77 -12.59 -4.23
CA SER A 64 7.49 -11.33 -4.36
C SER A 64 6.89 -10.26 -3.43
N ALA A 65 7.62 -9.15 -3.26
CA ALA A 65 7.06 -7.98 -2.59
C ALA A 65 5.96 -7.38 -3.49
N LEU A 66 4.82 -7.00 -2.93
CA LEU A 66 3.70 -6.45 -3.71
C LEU A 66 4.10 -5.19 -4.50
N ALA A 67 4.99 -4.36 -3.92
CA ALA A 67 5.56 -3.21 -4.63
C ALA A 67 6.31 -3.60 -5.93
N THR A 68 6.95 -4.78 -5.98
CA THR A 68 7.59 -5.26 -7.22
C THR A 68 6.56 -5.54 -8.31
N LEU A 69 5.37 -6.03 -7.95
CA LEU A 69 4.28 -6.25 -8.90
C LEU A 69 3.69 -4.92 -9.38
N TRP A 70 3.41 -3.99 -8.47
CA TRP A 70 2.90 -2.65 -8.83
C TRP A 70 3.84 -1.89 -9.77
N ASN A 71 5.15 -2.12 -9.67
CA ASN A 71 6.14 -1.47 -10.53
C ASN A 71 6.47 -2.23 -11.82
N GLY A 72 5.84 -3.39 -12.06
CA GLY A 72 6.15 -4.25 -13.21
C GLY A 72 7.61 -4.75 -13.19
N GLY A 73 8.14 -5.08 -12.01
CA GLY A 73 9.51 -5.55 -11.82
C GLY A 73 10.59 -4.46 -11.86
N ARG A 74 10.24 -3.21 -12.16
CA ARG A 74 11.22 -2.11 -12.23
C ARG A 74 11.53 -1.53 -10.84
N PRO A 75 12.79 -1.15 -10.55
CA PRO A 75 13.12 -0.44 -9.33
C PRO A 75 12.44 0.93 -9.28
N VAL A 76 11.84 1.26 -8.14
CA VAL A 76 11.30 2.59 -7.81
C VAL A 76 11.91 3.04 -6.50
N LEU A 77 12.63 4.16 -6.53
CA LEU A 77 13.18 4.75 -5.32
C LEU A 77 12.09 5.53 -4.57
N PRO A 78 11.91 5.28 -3.27
CA PRO A 78 10.94 6.00 -2.46
C PRO A 78 11.44 7.42 -2.14
N GLN A 79 10.53 8.38 -2.11
CA GLN A 79 10.77 9.73 -1.60
C GLN A 79 10.49 9.81 -0.09
N ARG A 80 9.68 8.90 0.43
CA ARG A 80 9.28 8.81 1.85
C ARG A 80 9.36 7.38 2.34
N MET A 81 9.85 7.20 3.56
CA MET A 81 9.76 5.92 4.28
C MET A 81 8.70 6.05 5.36
N VAL A 82 7.82 5.06 5.46
CA VAL A 82 6.71 5.05 6.41
C VAL A 82 6.78 3.80 7.26
N THR A 83 6.78 4.00 8.57
CA THR A 83 6.69 2.93 9.57
C THR A 83 5.24 2.75 9.99
N HIS A 84 4.88 1.53 10.38
CA HIS A 84 3.55 1.21 10.86
C HIS A 84 3.62 0.19 11.99
N GLU A 85 2.50 0.03 12.69
CA GLU A 85 2.27 -1.04 13.65
C GLU A 85 1.34 -2.08 13.02
N TRP A 86 1.60 -3.37 13.25
CA TRP A 86 0.85 -4.47 12.65
C TRP A 86 -0.58 -4.55 13.19
N GLY A 87 -0.77 -4.26 14.47
CA GLY A 87 -2.07 -4.27 15.15
C GLY A 87 -2.95 -3.04 14.87
N ASN A 88 -2.43 -2.00 14.23
CA ASN A 88 -3.22 -0.84 13.86
C ASN A 88 -4.08 -1.13 12.62
N THR A 89 -5.24 -0.48 12.56
CA THR A 89 -6.16 -0.51 11.41
C THR A 89 -5.44 -0.11 10.13
N PHE A 90 -5.59 -0.91 9.07
CA PHE A 90 -4.95 -0.65 7.77
C PHE A 90 -5.37 0.71 7.17
N LEU A 91 -6.62 1.12 7.40
CA LEU A 91 -7.14 2.42 6.99
C LEU A 91 -6.30 3.59 7.52
N HIS A 92 -5.79 3.53 8.76
CA HIS A 92 -4.96 4.61 9.32
C HIS A 92 -3.59 4.69 8.63
N LEU A 93 -3.04 3.56 8.19
CA LEU A 93 -1.82 3.55 7.38
C LEU A 93 -2.06 4.24 6.03
N VAL A 94 -3.14 3.89 5.32
CA VAL A 94 -3.47 4.55 4.05
C VAL A 94 -3.76 6.04 4.25
N ALA A 95 -4.55 6.39 5.26
CA ALA A 95 -4.93 7.77 5.55
C ALA A 95 -3.72 8.64 5.90
N SER A 96 -2.74 8.13 6.66
CA SER A 96 -1.53 8.89 6.98
C SER A 96 -0.64 9.13 5.74
N ILE A 97 -0.53 8.15 4.83
CA ILE A 97 0.18 8.30 3.55
C ILE A 97 -0.54 9.32 2.64
N VAL A 98 -1.88 9.29 2.60
CA VAL A 98 -2.67 10.27 1.86
C VAL A 98 -2.53 11.67 2.46
N ALA A 99 -2.52 11.80 3.79
CA ALA A 99 -2.31 13.06 4.48
C ALA A 99 -0.95 13.68 4.12
N ASP A 100 0.13 12.88 4.13
CA ASP A 100 1.44 13.31 3.63
C ASP A 100 1.34 13.79 2.17
N GLY A 101 0.71 12.98 1.31
CA GLY A 101 0.47 13.29 -0.11
C GLY A 101 -0.16 14.67 -0.32
N LEU A 102 -1.18 14.98 0.47
CA LEU A 102 -1.94 16.24 0.44
C LEU A 102 -1.30 17.36 1.27
N GLY A 103 -0.22 17.10 2.01
CA GLY A 103 0.41 18.09 2.90
C GLY A 103 -0.46 18.46 4.11
N ARG A 104 -1.23 17.51 4.66
CA ARG A 104 -2.07 17.70 5.84
C ARG A 104 -1.40 17.14 7.09
N ASP A 105 -1.50 17.86 8.20
CA ASP A 105 -0.90 17.45 9.48
C ASP A 105 -1.69 16.34 10.20
N THR A 106 -2.96 16.15 9.84
CA THR A 106 -3.86 15.17 10.45
C THR A 106 -4.57 14.34 9.39
N TYR A 107 -4.86 13.07 9.71
CA TYR A 107 -5.49 12.13 8.78
C TYR A 107 -6.90 11.66 9.19
N GLU A 108 -7.46 12.13 10.30
CA GLU A 108 -8.76 11.64 10.81
C GLU A 108 -9.90 11.78 9.78
N GLN A 109 -10.07 12.97 9.21
CA GLN A 109 -11.08 13.22 8.16
C GLN A 109 -10.81 12.41 6.88
N LEU A 110 -9.55 12.13 6.58
CA LEU A 110 -9.16 11.30 5.45
C LEU A 110 -9.49 9.84 5.72
N ALA A 111 -9.31 9.33 6.95
CA ALA A 111 -9.71 7.99 7.31
C ALA A 111 -11.21 7.79 7.12
N GLU A 112 -12.03 8.76 7.56
CA GLU A 112 -13.48 8.73 7.31
C GLU A 112 -13.80 8.70 5.81
N SER A 113 -13.14 9.55 5.01
CA SER A 113 -13.35 9.58 3.55
C SER A 113 -12.87 8.30 2.86
N LEU A 114 -11.79 7.69 3.33
CA LEU A 114 -11.21 6.48 2.75
C LEU A 114 -11.97 5.21 3.18
N ALA A 115 -12.97 5.32 4.06
CA ALA A 115 -13.76 4.17 4.51
C ALA A 115 -14.81 3.70 3.47
N ASP A 116 -15.06 4.47 2.41
CA ASP A 116 -16.00 4.12 1.33
C ASP A 116 -15.49 4.51 -0.06
N PRO A 117 -15.94 3.83 -1.15
CA PRO A 117 -15.46 4.10 -2.50
C PRO A 117 -15.70 5.54 -3.00
N PRO A 118 -16.87 6.18 -2.79
CA PRO A 118 -17.06 7.59 -3.16
C PRO A 118 -16.02 8.54 -2.54
N GLY A 119 -15.69 8.34 -1.26
CA GLY A 119 -14.69 9.16 -0.59
C GLY A 119 -13.27 8.88 -1.08
N VAL A 120 -12.93 7.64 -1.42
CA VAL A 120 -11.67 7.32 -2.13
C VAL A 120 -11.56 8.09 -3.45
N GLN A 121 -12.63 8.17 -4.23
CA GLN A 121 -12.64 8.90 -5.50
C GLN A 121 -12.45 10.42 -5.32
N ARG A 122 -13.06 11.01 -4.30
CA ARG A 122 -12.83 12.43 -3.94
C ARG A 122 -11.37 12.69 -3.58
N VAL A 123 -10.81 11.87 -2.68
CA VAL A 123 -9.42 11.97 -2.25
C VAL A 123 -8.45 11.78 -3.43
N ARG A 124 -8.74 10.82 -4.32
CA ARG A 124 -7.96 10.59 -5.54
C ARG A 124 -7.96 11.81 -6.47
N ALA A 125 -9.10 12.50 -6.59
CA ALA A 125 -9.19 13.73 -7.39
C ALA A 125 -8.34 14.86 -6.80
N GLU A 126 -8.35 15.04 -5.47
CA GLU A 126 -7.49 16.02 -4.79
C GLU A 126 -6.00 15.72 -5.00
N LEU A 127 -5.59 14.47 -4.80
CA LEU A 127 -4.21 14.03 -5.03
C LEU A 127 -3.76 14.19 -6.48
N ARG A 128 -4.68 14.02 -7.44
CA ARG A 128 -4.42 14.27 -8.85
C ARG A 128 -4.20 15.77 -9.10
N ALA A 129 -5.01 16.63 -8.51
CA ALA A 129 -4.92 18.07 -8.67
C ALA A 129 -3.58 18.64 -8.17
N CYS A 130 -3.02 18.07 -7.09
CA CYS A 130 -1.69 18.46 -6.58
C CYS A 130 -0.53 17.59 -7.10
N GLY A 131 -0.77 16.67 -8.04
CA GLY A 131 0.26 15.81 -8.63
C GLY A 131 0.87 14.78 -7.66
N ALA A 132 0.26 14.53 -6.51
CA ALA A 132 0.81 13.65 -5.47
C ALA A 132 0.63 12.16 -5.74
N LEU A 133 -0.19 11.75 -6.71
CA LEU A 133 -0.40 10.34 -7.06
C LEU A 133 0.90 9.62 -7.48
N THR A 134 1.88 10.35 -8.02
CA THR A 134 3.18 9.81 -8.43
C THR A 134 4.23 9.85 -7.33
N ARG A 135 3.94 10.46 -6.16
CA ARG A 135 4.85 10.46 -5.02
C ARG A 135 5.10 9.04 -4.55
N THR A 136 6.37 8.71 -4.30
CA THR A 136 6.77 7.33 -3.99
C THR A 136 7.04 7.11 -2.50
N TYR A 137 6.57 5.99 -1.99
CA TYR A 137 6.64 5.60 -0.59
C TYR A 137 7.29 4.23 -0.45
N TRP A 138 7.87 3.97 0.72
CA TRP A 138 8.34 2.66 1.13
C TRP A 138 7.68 2.28 2.45
N VAL A 139 7.05 1.11 2.47
CA VAL A 139 6.36 0.57 3.64
C VAL A 139 6.68 -0.91 3.70
N CYS A 140 7.15 -1.42 4.84
CA CYS A 140 7.61 -2.81 4.91
C CYS A 140 6.51 -3.82 4.54
N ALA A 141 5.24 -3.57 4.88
CA ALA A 141 4.10 -4.38 4.46
C ALA A 141 4.04 -4.67 2.95
N PHE A 142 4.48 -3.73 2.09
CA PHE A 142 4.43 -3.86 0.62
C PHE A 142 5.80 -4.03 -0.03
N SER A 143 6.83 -3.47 0.58
CA SER A 143 8.20 -3.40 0.04
C SER A 143 9.06 -4.61 0.42
N ILE A 144 8.69 -5.36 1.46
CA ILE A 144 9.32 -6.64 1.82
C ILE A 144 8.54 -7.81 1.21
N ASN A 145 9.25 -8.89 0.90
CA ASN A 145 8.62 -10.14 0.48
C ASN A 145 8.00 -10.83 1.71
N GLN A 146 6.67 -10.87 1.79
CA GLN A 146 5.91 -11.36 2.95
C GLN A 146 5.74 -12.90 2.97
N HIS A 147 6.40 -13.63 2.07
CA HIS A 147 6.25 -15.08 1.90
C HIS A 147 7.29 -15.93 2.65
N ALA A 148 8.20 -15.29 3.38
CA ALA A 148 9.28 -15.95 4.11
C ALA A 148 8.90 -16.22 5.57
#